data_AF-A0A2H9TMD4-F1
#
_entry.id   AF-A0A2H9TMD4-F1
#
_cell.length_a   1.000
_cell.length_b   1.000
_cell.length_c   1.000
_cell.angle_alpha   90.00
_cell.angle_beta   90.00
_cell.angle_gamma   90.00
#
_symmetry.space_group_name_H-M   'P 1'
#
loop_
_entity.id
_entity.type
_entity.pdbx_description
1 polymer ?
#
loop_
_entity_poly.entity_id
_entity_poly.type
_entity_poly.pdbx_seq_one_letter_code
_entity_poly.pdbx_strand_id
1 'polypeptide(L)'
;MYYDLNVPWQPDTVASLPQQLASLEKCMVHTIDSCLVGYHAVAINHRVEGKLPKTVSCDYYASGRTPLRQYTRLTLVLSDPQQNYGINAGNEVIRSYDLLAVQPETEKMFHSACTNLDIDIISLDMTVRLPFPVRAGYLRQALARGIVFELLYAPIIVDATARRNIIGNARTLQRLALKGDGLLVTGGAESVWSLRAPADVINLTGLLGVPAHRRKNCLEGTAAATVMHAASRKFTHKSAVTILPTESEQKNTDMLDDFVEFK
;
A
#
# COMPACT_ATOMS: atom_id res chain seq x y z
N MET A 1 -9.59 -13.44 3.91
CA MET A 1 -9.14 -13.19 2.51
C MET A 1 -7.67 -12.79 2.53
N TYR A 2 -6.92 -13.07 1.46
CA TYR A 2 -5.52 -12.62 1.34
C TYR A 2 -5.41 -11.45 0.38
N TYR A 3 -4.66 -10.42 0.80
CA TYR A 3 -4.51 -9.17 0.06
C TYR A 3 -3.06 -8.99 -0.41
N ASP A 4 -2.88 -8.54 -1.64
CA ASP A 4 -1.62 -7.91 -2.08
C ASP A 4 -1.88 -6.45 -2.46
N LEU A 5 -1.55 -5.53 -1.56
CA LEU A 5 -1.88 -4.11 -1.71
C LEU A 5 -0.82 -3.31 -2.48
N ASN A 6 0.13 -3.96 -3.17
CA ASN A 6 1.20 -3.25 -3.88
C ASN A 6 1.66 -3.98 -5.16
N VAL A 7 0.81 -3.96 -6.18
CA VAL A 7 1.20 -4.36 -7.54
C VAL A 7 1.66 -3.13 -8.30
N PRO A 8 2.96 -3.02 -8.65
CA PRO A 8 3.49 -1.80 -9.23
C PRO A 8 2.91 -1.54 -10.63
N TRP A 9 2.38 -0.34 -10.82
CA TRP A 9 1.99 0.20 -12.10
C TRP A 9 2.66 1.56 -12.30
N GLN A 10 3.47 1.66 -13.36
CA GLN A 10 4.16 2.88 -13.73
C GLN A 10 3.60 3.37 -15.07
N PRO A 11 2.62 4.29 -15.04
CA PRO A 11 2.28 5.07 -16.20
C PRO A 11 3.37 6.13 -16.37
N ASP A 12 4.41 5.81 -17.12
CA ASP A 12 5.37 6.84 -17.52
C ASP A 12 4.61 7.89 -18.36
N THR A 13 4.38 9.05 -17.78
CA THR A 13 3.67 10.18 -18.43
C THR A 13 4.44 10.75 -19.62
N VAL A 14 5.72 10.40 -19.74
CA VAL A 14 6.65 10.77 -20.82
C VAL A 14 6.87 9.60 -21.80
N ALA A 15 6.35 8.41 -21.50
CA ALA A 15 6.59 7.23 -22.31
C ALA A 15 5.71 7.17 -23.57
N SER A 16 6.30 6.56 -24.60
CA SER A 16 5.61 6.25 -25.85
C SER A 16 4.43 5.28 -25.62
N LEU A 17 3.38 5.35 -26.45
CA LEU A 17 2.22 4.44 -26.38
C LEU A 17 2.59 2.95 -26.22
N PRO A 18 3.63 2.40 -26.90
CA PRO A 18 4.04 1.01 -26.71
C PRO A 18 4.55 0.67 -25.30
N GLN A 19 5.24 1.60 -24.64
CA GLN A 19 5.74 1.41 -23.28
C GLN A 19 4.60 1.40 -22.26
N GLN A 20 3.58 2.25 -22.47
CA GLN A 20 2.37 2.25 -21.65
C GLN A 20 1.60 0.93 -21.78
N LEU A 21 1.47 0.40 -23.00
CA LEU A 21 0.87 -0.91 -23.25
C LEU A 21 1.66 -2.05 -22.60
N ALA A 22 2.99 -2.03 -22.68
CA ALA A 22 3.84 -3.03 -22.03
C ALA A 22 3.70 -2.99 -20.49
N SER A 23 3.64 -1.79 -19.89
CA SER A 23 3.38 -1.63 -18.45
C SER A 23 2.00 -2.15 -18.04
N LEU A 24 0.99 -1.95 -18.89
CA LEU A 24 -0.34 -2.52 -18.68
C LEU A 24 -0.30 -4.05 -18.77
N GLU A 25 0.24 -4.63 -19.85
CA GLU A 25 0.38 -6.08 -20.02
C GLU A 25 1.09 -6.74 -18.84
N LYS A 26 2.16 -6.10 -18.35
CA LYS A 26 2.92 -6.57 -17.18
C LYS A 26 2.06 -6.56 -15.91
N CYS A 27 1.30 -5.48 -15.67
CA CYS A 27 0.35 -5.39 -14.57
C CYS A 27 -0.77 -6.44 -14.69
N MET A 28 -1.24 -6.71 -15.91
CA MET A 28 -2.24 -7.75 -16.18
C MET A 28 -1.74 -9.14 -15.82
N VAL A 29 -0.57 -9.53 -16.33
CA VAL A 29 0.03 -10.83 -16.04
C VAL A 29 0.23 -10.97 -14.54
N HIS A 30 0.75 -9.94 -13.88
CA HIS A 30 0.94 -9.95 -12.44
C HIS A 30 -0.37 -10.15 -11.66
N THR A 31 -1.45 -9.46 -12.06
CA THR A 31 -2.76 -9.59 -11.43
C THR A 31 -3.32 -11.00 -11.60
N ILE A 32 -3.19 -11.58 -12.80
CA ILE A 32 -3.61 -12.96 -13.08
C ILE A 32 -2.80 -13.95 -12.25
N ASP A 33 -1.47 -13.80 -12.21
CA ASP A 33 -0.61 -14.69 -11.45
C ASP A 33 -0.86 -14.58 -9.94
N SER A 34 -1.15 -13.39 -9.42
CA SER A 34 -1.60 -13.21 -8.04
C SER A 34 -2.88 -13.98 -7.74
N CYS A 35 -3.82 -14.05 -8.69
CA CYS A 35 -5.01 -14.90 -8.55
C CYS A 35 -4.63 -16.38 -8.46
N LEU A 36 -3.77 -16.84 -9.38
CA LEU A 36 -3.34 -18.24 -9.46
C LEU A 36 -2.57 -18.69 -8.22
N VAL A 37 -1.81 -17.78 -7.63
CA VAL A 37 -0.98 -18.00 -6.44
C VAL A 37 -1.81 -17.95 -5.13
N GLY A 38 -3.07 -17.53 -5.19
CA GLY A 38 -4.04 -17.63 -4.09
C GLY A 38 -4.37 -16.32 -3.37
N TYR A 39 -4.05 -15.17 -3.96
CA TYR A 39 -4.58 -13.88 -3.49
C TYR A 39 -6.06 -13.75 -3.86
N HIS A 40 -6.80 -12.96 -3.07
CA HIS A 40 -8.23 -12.72 -3.26
C HIS A 40 -8.50 -11.27 -3.67
N ALA A 41 -7.63 -10.35 -3.24
CA ALA A 41 -7.72 -8.94 -3.53
C ALA A 41 -6.35 -8.35 -3.82
N VAL A 42 -6.30 -7.40 -4.76
CA VAL A 42 -5.07 -6.79 -5.26
C VAL A 42 -5.26 -5.27 -5.35
N ALA A 43 -4.24 -4.50 -4.97
CA ALA A 43 -4.20 -3.07 -5.23
C ALA A 43 -3.11 -2.70 -6.24
N ILE A 44 -3.53 -2.02 -7.30
CA ILE A 44 -2.67 -1.50 -8.35
C ILE A 44 -2.07 -0.18 -7.87
N ASN A 45 -0.75 -0.16 -7.69
CA ASN A 45 -0.03 0.95 -7.08
C ASN A 45 0.61 1.86 -8.12
N HIS A 46 0.17 3.10 -8.17
CA HIS A 46 0.81 4.18 -8.89
C HIS A 46 1.80 4.92 -7.98
N ARG A 47 3.10 4.83 -8.30
CA ARG A 47 4.16 5.53 -7.56
C ARG A 47 4.49 6.86 -8.22
N VAL A 48 4.37 7.97 -7.47
CA VAL A 48 4.67 9.33 -7.92
C VAL A 48 5.71 9.96 -7.02
N GLU A 49 6.72 10.58 -7.63
CA GLU A 49 7.77 11.30 -6.92
C GLU A 49 7.47 12.80 -6.88
N GLY A 50 7.53 13.40 -5.69
CA GLY A 50 7.31 14.83 -5.49
C GLY A 50 5.85 15.24 -5.38
N LYS A 51 5.48 16.36 -6.02
CA LYS A 51 4.16 16.99 -5.84
C LYS A 51 3.04 16.12 -6.39
N LEU A 52 1.86 16.24 -5.76
CA LEU A 52 0.63 15.64 -6.26
C LEU A 52 0.40 16.00 -7.75
N PRO A 53 0.17 15.00 -8.60
CA PRO A 53 -0.09 15.24 -10.01
C PRO A 53 -1.46 15.91 -10.19
N LYS A 54 -1.58 16.79 -11.18
CA LYS A 54 -2.82 17.58 -11.42
C LYS A 54 -3.96 16.76 -12.03
N THR A 55 -3.61 15.70 -12.76
CA THR A 55 -4.58 14.80 -13.40
C THR A 55 -3.94 13.44 -13.48
N VAL A 56 -4.49 12.45 -12.77
CA VAL A 56 -4.17 11.05 -13.03
C VAL A 56 -5.42 10.22 -12.82
N SER A 57 -5.74 9.44 -13.84
CA SER A 57 -6.66 8.32 -13.74
C SER A 57 -5.86 7.02 -13.83
N CYS A 58 -6.05 6.12 -12.87
CA CYS A 58 -5.64 4.73 -13.06
C CYS A 58 -6.75 4.07 -13.87
N ASP A 59 -6.63 4.09 -15.20
CA ASP A 59 -7.66 3.53 -16.10
C ASP A 59 -7.61 1.99 -16.17
N TYR A 60 -6.71 1.36 -15.42
CA TYR A 60 -6.59 -0.08 -15.40
C TYR A 60 -7.52 -0.69 -14.35
N TYR A 61 -8.61 -1.27 -14.82
CA TYR A 61 -9.48 -2.14 -14.05
C TYR A 61 -9.83 -3.36 -14.91
N ALA A 62 -9.33 -4.54 -14.52
CA ALA A 62 -9.52 -5.78 -15.27
C ALA A 62 -10.90 -6.39 -15.00
N SER A 63 -11.95 -5.62 -15.28
CA SER A 63 -13.34 -6.06 -15.20
C SER A 63 -13.55 -7.34 -16.02
N GLY A 64 -14.13 -8.36 -15.38
CA GLY A 64 -14.59 -9.60 -16.03
C GLY A 64 -13.50 -10.62 -16.42
N ARG A 65 -12.22 -10.37 -16.14
CA ARG A 65 -11.12 -11.31 -16.48
C ARG A 65 -10.60 -12.15 -15.31
N THR A 66 -10.79 -11.69 -14.07
CA THR A 66 -10.38 -12.44 -12.88
C THR A 66 -11.43 -12.28 -11.78
N PRO A 67 -11.63 -13.29 -10.90
CA PRO A 67 -12.49 -13.17 -9.73
C PRO A 67 -11.85 -12.36 -8.58
N LEU A 68 -10.71 -11.69 -8.83
CA LEU A 68 -10.00 -10.89 -7.84
C LEU A 68 -10.68 -9.55 -7.62
N ARG A 69 -10.80 -9.15 -6.35
CA ARG A 69 -11.17 -7.78 -5.99
C ARG A 69 -10.01 -6.84 -6.32
N GLN A 70 -10.28 -5.77 -7.05
CA GLN A 70 -9.28 -4.82 -7.51
C GLN A 70 -9.49 -3.43 -6.89
N TYR A 71 -8.40 -2.89 -6.36
CA TYR A 71 -8.33 -1.54 -5.80
C TYR A 71 -7.25 -0.71 -6.50
N THR A 72 -7.39 0.60 -6.40
CA THR A 72 -6.41 1.57 -6.89
C THR A 72 -5.63 2.18 -5.72
N ARG A 73 -4.31 2.29 -5.87
CA ARG A 73 -3.44 2.83 -4.83
C ARG A 73 -2.53 3.92 -5.38
N LEU A 74 -2.35 5.00 -4.63
CA LEU A 74 -1.36 6.04 -4.89
C LEU A 74 -0.26 5.98 -3.83
N THR A 75 1.00 5.89 -4.23
CA THR A 75 2.17 6.03 -3.34
C THR A 75 2.93 7.30 -3.68
N LEU A 76 2.99 8.24 -2.73
CA LEU A 76 3.72 9.50 -2.86
C LEU A 76 5.08 9.43 -2.19
N VAL A 77 6.16 9.67 -2.93
CA VAL A 77 7.51 9.77 -2.40
C VAL A 77 7.81 11.23 -2.09
N LEU A 78 7.97 11.53 -0.81
CA LEU A 78 8.02 12.90 -0.29
C LEU A 78 9.27 13.12 0.56
N SER A 79 9.96 14.23 0.28
CA SER A 79 11.13 14.67 1.02
C SER A 79 10.84 15.87 1.94
N ASP A 80 9.99 16.80 1.50
CA ASP A 80 9.68 18.04 2.21
C ASP A 80 8.20 18.11 2.65
N PRO A 81 7.91 18.35 3.94
CA PRO A 81 6.57 18.62 4.45
C PRO A 81 5.81 19.77 3.76
N GLN A 82 6.49 20.70 3.08
CA GLN A 82 5.80 21.74 2.31
C GLN A 82 4.99 21.19 1.13
N GLN A 83 5.28 19.98 0.68
CA GLN A 83 4.50 19.30 -0.37
C GLN A 83 3.17 18.74 0.15
N ASN A 84 2.90 18.85 1.46
CA ASN A 84 1.75 18.24 2.14
C ASN A 84 0.42 18.98 1.96
N TYR A 85 0.38 20.25 1.52
CA TYR A 85 -0.85 21.06 1.55
C TYR A 85 -2.00 20.44 0.73
N GLY A 86 -1.70 19.66 -0.30
CA GLY A 86 -2.70 18.96 -1.10
C GLY A 86 -3.11 17.58 -0.56
N ILE A 87 -2.48 17.06 0.48
CA ILE A 87 -2.72 15.71 1.01
C ILE A 87 -3.83 15.76 2.07
N ASN A 88 -5.06 15.92 1.59
CA ASN A 88 -6.26 15.91 2.42
C ASN A 88 -7.37 15.13 1.71
N ALA A 89 -8.35 14.65 2.48
CA ALA A 89 -9.49 13.90 1.94
C ALA A 89 -10.37 14.71 0.96
N GLY A 90 -10.24 16.04 0.95
CA GLY A 90 -10.99 16.93 0.05
C GLY A 90 -10.37 17.10 -1.34
N ASN A 91 -9.16 16.58 -1.58
CA ASN A 91 -8.51 16.67 -2.88
C ASN A 91 -9.10 15.63 -3.85
N GLU A 92 -9.60 16.08 -4.99
CA GLU A 92 -10.19 15.25 -6.05
C GLU A 92 -9.23 14.14 -6.51
N VAL A 93 -7.93 14.43 -6.61
CA VAL A 93 -6.91 13.45 -7.02
C VAL A 93 -6.72 12.37 -5.96
N ILE A 94 -6.90 12.67 -4.68
CA ILE A 94 -6.81 11.65 -3.62
C ILE A 94 -8.07 10.82 -3.58
N ARG A 95 -9.24 11.45 -3.82
CA ARG A 95 -10.54 10.78 -3.87
C ARG A 95 -10.66 9.81 -5.04
N SER A 96 -9.90 10.03 -6.13
CA SER A 96 -9.90 9.12 -7.28
C SER A 96 -9.22 7.77 -6.98
N TYR A 97 -8.33 7.69 -5.98
CA TYR A 97 -7.70 6.45 -5.53
C TYR A 97 -8.40 5.85 -4.31
N ASP A 98 -8.35 4.54 -4.18
CA ASP A 98 -8.87 3.84 -3.01
C ASP A 98 -7.90 3.93 -1.83
N LEU A 99 -6.64 3.59 -2.03
CA LEU A 99 -5.60 3.55 -1.01
C LEU A 99 -4.58 4.69 -1.21
N LEU A 100 -4.14 5.30 -0.10
CA LEU A 100 -3.08 6.30 -0.12
C LEU A 100 -1.92 5.86 0.76
N ALA A 101 -0.75 5.80 0.14
CA ALA A 101 0.50 5.52 0.80
C ALA A 101 1.48 6.70 0.67
N VAL A 102 2.30 6.90 1.69
CA VAL A 102 3.40 7.87 1.64
C VAL A 102 4.72 7.15 1.94
N GLN A 103 5.73 7.43 1.13
CA GLN A 103 7.11 7.02 1.33
C GLN A 103 7.95 8.23 1.75
N PRO A 104 8.22 8.42 3.06
CA PRO A 104 8.97 9.56 3.55
C PRO A 104 10.48 9.34 3.42
N GLU A 105 11.19 10.32 2.87
CA GLU A 105 12.67 10.29 2.75
C GLU A 105 13.39 10.98 3.92
N THR A 106 12.70 11.90 4.62
CA THR A 106 13.28 12.68 5.71
C THR A 106 12.57 12.42 7.04
N GLU A 107 13.28 12.63 8.15
CA GLU A 107 12.72 12.47 9.50
C GLU A 107 11.51 13.40 9.75
N LYS A 108 11.59 14.63 9.24
CA LYS A 108 10.51 15.62 9.35
C LYS A 108 9.26 15.15 8.60
N MET A 109 9.45 14.61 7.41
CA MET A 109 8.36 14.08 6.60
C MET A 109 7.74 12.84 7.26
N PHE A 110 8.57 11.94 7.80
CA PHE A 110 8.10 10.77 8.55
C PHE A 110 7.27 11.16 9.78
N HIS A 111 7.72 12.16 10.54
CA HIS A 111 6.94 12.69 11.66
C HIS A 111 5.59 13.25 11.20
N SER A 112 5.58 14.10 10.17
CA SER A 112 4.34 14.66 9.63
C SER A 112 3.37 13.60 9.11
N ALA A 113 3.88 12.53 8.48
CA ALA A 113 3.07 11.40 8.04
C ALA A 113 2.40 10.69 9.23
N CYS A 114 3.11 10.52 10.34
CA CYS A 114 2.56 9.90 11.54
C CYS A 114 1.50 10.79 12.23
N THR A 115 1.63 12.12 12.18
CA THR A 115 0.83 13.04 13.01
C THR A 115 -0.31 13.74 12.28
N ASN A 116 -0.05 14.24 11.07
CA ASN A 116 -0.88 15.27 10.44
C ASN A 116 -1.56 14.81 9.14
N LEU A 117 -0.99 13.83 8.43
CA LEU A 117 -1.49 13.44 7.10
C LEU A 117 -2.64 12.44 7.18
N ASP A 118 -3.65 12.62 6.32
CA ASP A 118 -4.77 11.70 6.14
C ASP A 118 -4.42 10.57 5.16
N ILE A 119 -3.52 9.68 5.59
CA ILE A 119 -3.00 8.56 4.80
C ILE A 119 -3.40 7.22 5.43
N ASP A 120 -3.30 6.12 4.67
CA ASP A 120 -3.62 4.78 5.18
C ASP A 120 -2.34 3.99 5.49
N ILE A 121 -1.32 4.18 4.65
CA ILE A 121 -0.10 3.37 4.66
C ILE A 121 1.14 4.29 4.70
N ILE A 122 2.08 3.98 5.58
CA ILE A 122 3.44 4.54 5.53
C ILE A 122 4.36 3.45 4.98
N SER A 123 4.84 3.64 3.74
CA SER A 123 5.78 2.73 3.09
C SER A 123 7.20 3.13 3.44
N LEU A 124 7.99 2.22 4.00
CA LEU A 124 9.38 2.48 4.34
C LEU A 124 10.29 1.70 3.40
N ASP A 125 11.21 2.40 2.75
CA ASP A 125 12.29 1.75 2.02
C ASP A 125 13.29 1.15 3.02
N MET A 126 13.15 -0.16 3.24
CA MET A 126 13.99 -0.93 4.14
C MET A 126 15.12 -1.65 3.41
N THR A 127 15.25 -1.49 2.09
CA THR A 127 16.33 -2.08 1.29
C THR A 127 17.69 -1.49 1.67
N VAL A 128 17.69 -0.21 2.06
CA VAL A 128 18.84 0.51 2.59
C VAL A 128 18.69 0.73 4.09
N ARG A 129 19.79 1.15 4.74
CA ARG A 129 19.70 1.65 6.11
C ARG A 129 18.81 2.90 6.09
N LEU A 130 17.78 2.93 6.93
CA LEU A 130 16.88 4.08 6.99
C LEU A 130 17.67 5.37 7.20
N PRO A 131 17.38 6.43 6.42
CA PRO A 131 18.14 7.68 6.46
C PRO A 131 17.93 8.48 7.75
N PHE A 132 16.93 8.13 8.55
CA PHE A 132 16.60 8.77 9.81
C PHE A 132 16.32 7.77 10.93
N PRO A 133 16.52 8.17 12.21
CA PRO A 133 16.19 7.34 13.35
C PRO A 133 14.67 7.27 13.55
N VAL A 134 14.14 6.05 13.68
CA VAL A 134 12.71 5.84 13.97
C VAL A 134 12.46 5.88 15.48
N ARG A 135 11.57 6.77 15.92
CA ARG A 135 11.17 6.88 17.34
C ARG A 135 9.87 6.12 17.60
N ALA A 136 9.83 5.38 18.71
CA ALA A 136 8.66 4.61 19.12
C ALA A 136 7.40 5.46 19.31
N GLY A 137 7.54 6.72 19.75
CA GLY A 137 6.41 7.65 19.92
C GLY A 137 5.67 7.91 18.60
N TYR A 138 6.41 8.13 17.51
CA TYR A 138 5.82 8.39 16.19
C TYR A 138 5.10 7.15 15.65
N LEU A 139 5.72 5.97 15.81
CA LEU A 139 5.10 4.71 15.42
C LEU A 139 3.77 4.47 16.14
N ARG A 140 3.74 4.65 17.47
CA ARG A 140 2.51 4.45 18.25
C ARG A 140 1.43 5.45 17.88
N GLN A 141 1.81 6.70 17.58
CA GLN A 141 0.87 7.73 17.16
C GLN A 141 0.23 7.40 15.81
N ALA A 142 1.01 6.91 14.84
CA ALA A 142 0.48 6.46 13.55
C ALA A 142 -0.49 5.27 13.73
N LEU A 143 -0.09 4.27 14.52
CA LEU A 143 -0.93 3.09 14.80
C LEU A 143 -2.25 3.47 15.50
N ALA A 144 -2.21 4.42 16.44
CA ALA A 144 -3.42 4.91 17.13
C ALA A 144 -4.40 5.60 16.18
N ARG A 145 -3.91 6.14 15.06
CA ARG A 145 -4.73 6.75 14.00
C ARG A 145 -5.24 5.71 12.98
N GLY A 146 -4.86 4.43 13.10
CA GLY A 146 -5.21 3.40 12.12
C GLY A 146 -4.26 3.30 10.93
N ILE A 147 -3.15 4.05 10.94
CA ILE A 147 -2.15 4.04 9.86
C ILE A 147 -1.21 2.86 10.07
N VAL A 148 -0.98 2.08 9.01
CA VAL A 148 -0.11 0.89 9.04
C VAL A 148 1.25 1.16 8.41
N PHE A 149 2.26 0.40 8.82
CA PHE A 149 3.59 0.45 8.22
C PHE A 149 3.75 -0.68 7.21
N GLU A 150 4.07 -0.34 5.98
CA GLU A 150 4.28 -1.32 4.92
C GLU A 150 5.75 -1.73 4.79
N LEU A 151 5.94 -3.02 4.53
CA LEU A 151 7.18 -3.64 4.12
C LEU A 151 7.00 -4.40 2.80
N LEU A 152 7.88 -4.12 1.83
CA LEU A 152 7.95 -4.87 0.58
C LEU A 152 8.76 -6.15 0.76
N TYR A 153 8.20 -7.31 0.41
CA TYR A 153 8.92 -8.58 0.52
C TYR A 153 9.74 -8.93 -0.72
N ALA A 154 9.38 -8.45 -1.92
CA ALA A 154 10.09 -8.81 -3.15
C ALA A 154 11.62 -8.57 -3.09
N PRO A 155 12.12 -7.45 -2.52
CA PRO A 155 13.57 -7.22 -2.42
C PRO A 155 14.31 -8.22 -1.51
N ILE A 156 13.62 -8.88 -0.57
CA ILE A 156 14.19 -9.94 0.29
C ILE A 156 14.66 -11.13 -0.55
N ILE A 157 13.93 -11.41 -1.63
CA ILE A 157 14.17 -12.55 -2.52
C ILE A 157 15.28 -12.24 -3.51
N VAL A 158 15.24 -11.04 -4.10
CA VAL A 158 16.11 -10.65 -5.23
C VAL A 158 17.54 -10.39 -4.78
N ASP A 159 17.75 -9.59 -3.73
CA ASP A 159 19.08 -9.16 -3.33
C ASP A 159 19.45 -9.58 -1.90
N ALA A 160 20.66 -10.12 -1.75
CA ALA A 160 21.20 -10.55 -0.47
C ALA A 160 21.56 -9.37 0.44
N THR A 161 21.96 -8.22 -0.11
CA THR A 161 22.30 -7.05 0.71
C THR A 161 21.05 -6.37 1.25
N ALA A 162 20.06 -6.12 0.39
CA ALA A 162 18.74 -5.66 0.76
C ALA A 162 18.09 -6.58 1.80
N ARG A 163 18.18 -7.91 1.62
CA ARG A 163 17.67 -8.88 2.60
C ARG A 163 18.22 -8.66 4.01
N ARG A 164 19.52 -8.42 4.18
CA ARG A 164 20.12 -8.17 5.51
C ARG A 164 19.59 -6.88 6.12
N ASN A 165 19.51 -5.82 5.32
CA ASN A 165 19.01 -4.51 5.75
C ASN A 165 17.53 -4.59 6.16
N ILE A 166 16.70 -5.23 5.34
CA ILE A 166 15.26 -5.39 5.61
C ILE A 166 15.05 -6.16 6.91
N ILE A 167 15.73 -7.28 7.11
CA ILE A 167 15.61 -8.07 8.34
C ILE A 167 16.04 -7.25 9.56
N GLY A 168 17.13 -6.49 9.47
CA GLY A 168 17.62 -5.64 10.57
C GLY A 168 16.69 -4.48 10.90
N ASN A 169 16.22 -3.78 9.86
CA ASN A 169 15.30 -2.64 9.98
C ASN A 169 13.93 -3.10 10.52
N ALA A 170 13.36 -4.17 9.94
CA ALA A 170 12.06 -4.70 10.36
C ALA A 170 12.06 -5.16 11.81
N ARG A 171 13.10 -5.89 12.25
CA ARG A 171 13.24 -6.29 13.67
C ARG A 171 13.35 -5.08 14.59
N THR A 172 13.99 -4.01 14.14
CA THR A 172 14.07 -2.76 14.91
C THR A 172 12.68 -2.13 15.06
N LEU A 173 11.90 -2.03 13.98
CA LEU A 173 10.52 -1.54 14.03
C LEU A 173 9.63 -2.39 14.94
N GLN A 174 9.70 -3.72 14.80
CA GLN A 174 8.96 -4.68 15.60
C GLN A 174 9.23 -4.53 17.09
N ARG A 175 10.51 -4.38 17.46
CA ARG A 175 10.94 -4.18 18.85
C ARG A 175 10.51 -2.83 19.42
N LEU A 176 10.49 -1.77 18.60
CA LEU A 176 10.20 -0.41 19.08
C LEU A 176 8.72 -0.18 19.40
N ALA A 177 7.82 -0.61 18.53
CA ALA A 177 6.39 -0.28 18.68
C ALA A 177 5.41 -1.32 18.17
N LEU A 178 5.72 -2.03 17.08
CA LEU A 178 4.70 -2.84 16.41
C LEU A 178 4.33 -4.09 17.21
N LYS A 179 5.28 -4.75 17.89
CA LYS A 179 5.01 -6.00 18.66
C LYS A 179 4.17 -7.04 17.89
N GLY A 180 4.26 -7.06 16.56
CA GLY A 180 3.50 -7.91 15.67
C GLY A 180 2.16 -7.36 15.15
N ASP A 181 1.75 -6.16 15.54
CA ASP A 181 0.57 -5.46 15.02
C ASP A 181 0.97 -4.25 14.16
N GLY A 182 0.17 -3.95 13.13
CA GLY A 182 0.36 -2.76 12.29
C GLY A 182 1.50 -2.85 11.27
N LEU A 183 2.04 -4.04 11.04
CA LEU A 183 2.93 -4.33 9.91
C LEU A 183 2.08 -4.91 8.77
N LEU A 184 2.04 -4.20 7.66
CA LEU A 184 1.50 -4.66 6.39
C LEU A 184 2.65 -5.20 5.54
N VAL A 185 2.51 -6.40 4.99
CA VAL A 185 3.52 -6.98 4.09
C VAL A 185 2.91 -7.12 2.70
N THR A 186 3.58 -6.54 1.70
CA THR A 186 3.10 -6.47 0.31
C THR A 186 4.17 -6.92 -0.68
N GLY A 187 3.73 -7.27 -1.89
CA GLY A 187 4.59 -7.72 -2.98
C GLY A 187 5.65 -6.70 -3.36
N GLY A 188 5.22 -5.56 -3.91
CA GLY A 188 6.13 -4.63 -4.58
C GLY A 188 6.94 -5.32 -5.69
N ALA A 189 6.40 -6.40 -6.24
CA ALA A 189 7.10 -7.30 -7.14
C ALA A 189 7.06 -6.74 -8.56
N GLU A 190 8.20 -6.19 -9.00
CA GLU A 190 8.34 -5.73 -10.40
C GLU A 190 8.36 -6.89 -11.40
N SER A 191 8.52 -8.13 -10.97
CA SER A 191 8.58 -9.29 -11.85
C SER A 191 7.71 -10.40 -11.27
N VAL A 192 7.11 -11.21 -12.14
CA VAL A 192 6.31 -12.38 -11.73
C VAL A 192 7.14 -13.34 -10.87
N TRP A 193 8.43 -13.49 -11.18
CA TRP A 193 9.35 -14.39 -10.48
C TRP A 193 9.54 -14.09 -8.99
N SER A 194 9.31 -12.83 -8.57
CA SER A 194 9.41 -12.44 -7.16
C SER A 194 8.08 -12.57 -6.41
N LEU A 195 6.97 -12.86 -7.09
CA LEU A 195 5.68 -13.13 -6.45
C LEU A 195 5.74 -14.43 -5.63
N ARG A 196 5.08 -14.45 -4.47
CA ARG A 196 5.02 -15.62 -3.59
C ARG A 196 3.59 -15.87 -3.09
N ALA A 197 3.30 -17.14 -2.81
CA ALA A 197 2.04 -17.56 -2.21
C ALA A 197 1.84 -16.92 -0.84
N PRO A 198 0.60 -16.58 -0.44
CA PRO A 198 0.34 -16.00 0.87
C PRO A 198 0.94 -16.79 2.03
N ALA A 199 0.93 -18.13 1.95
CA ALA A 199 1.54 -19.00 2.96
C ALA A 199 3.07 -18.80 3.10
N ASP A 200 3.77 -18.62 1.98
CA ASP A 200 5.21 -18.36 1.99
C ASP A 200 5.52 -16.97 2.55
N VAL A 201 4.72 -15.96 2.19
CA VAL A 201 4.87 -14.61 2.73
C VAL A 201 4.61 -14.59 4.24
N ILE A 202 3.60 -15.31 4.72
CA ILE A 202 3.35 -15.50 6.16
C ILE A 202 4.58 -16.10 6.85
N ASN A 203 5.25 -17.08 6.25
CA ASN A 203 6.48 -17.64 6.80
C ASN A 203 7.64 -16.64 6.79
N LEU A 204 7.79 -15.86 5.71
CA LEU A 204 8.80 -14.79 5.61
C LEU A 204 8.64 -13.74 6.71
N THR A 205 7.41 -13.41 7.14
CA THR A 205 7.19 -12.47 8.24
C THR A 205 7.81 -12.92 9.56
N GLY A 206 8.02 -14.23 9.74
CA GLY A 206 8.75 -14.77 10.88
C GLY A 206 10.21 -14.32 10.94
N LEU A 207 10.86 -14.14 9.78
CA LEU A 207 12.24 -13.64 9.70
C LEU A 207 12.34 -12.19 10.16
N LEU A 208 11.28 -11.42 9.91
CA LEU A 208 11.12 -10.01 10.27
C LEU A 208 10.89 -9.79 11.78
N GLY A 209 10.70 -10.87 12.55
CA GLY A 209 10.48 -10.83 13.99
C GLY A 209 9.00 -10.79 14.41
N VAL A 210 8.06 -11.07 13.49
CA VAL A 210 6.64 -11.18 13.83
C VAL A 210 6.37 -12.52 14.55
N PRO A 211 5.71 -12.50 15.73
CA PRO A 211 5.39 -13.73 16.45
C PRO A 211 4.38 -14.58 15.68
N ALA A 212 4.51 -15.91 15.76
CA ALA A 212 3.77 -16.86 14.91
C ALA A 212 2.25 -16.62 14.89
N HIS A 213 1.65 -16.34 16.04
CA HIS A 213 0.22 -16.10 16.17
C HIS A 213 -0.28 -14.82 15.48
N ARG A 214 0.61 -13.89 15.09
CA ARG A 214 0.26 -12.64 14.38
C ARG A 214 0.67 -12.60 12.91
N ARG A 215 1.48 -13.56 12.45
CA ARG A 215 2.01 -13.56 11.07
C ARG A 215 0.91 -13.55 10.01
N LYS A 216 -0.15 -14.34 10.22
CA LYS A 216 -1.32 -14.36 9.33
C LYS A 216 -2.01 -13.00 9.28
N ASN A 217 -2.04 -12.29 10.40
CA ASN A 217 -2.69 -10.99 10.50
C ASN A 217 -2.05 -9.93 9.60
N CYS A 218 -0.75 -10.02 9.30
CA CYS A 218 -0.05 -9.07 8.43
C CYS A 218 -0.58 -9.06 6.98
N LEU A 219 -1.14 -10.18 6.50
CA LEU A 219 -1.69 -10.30 5.13
C LEU A 219 -3.21 -10.34 5.10
N GLU A 220 -3.86 -10.68 6.21
CA GLU A 220 -5.32 -10.80 6.30
C GLU A 220 -5.93 -9.64 7.07
N GLY A 221 -5.90 -9.66 8.41
CA GLY A 221 -6.66 -8.69 9.21
C GLY A 221 -6.10 -7.28 9.19
N THR A 222 -4.77 -7.12 9.16
CA THR A 222 -4.15 -5.78 9.04
C THR A 222 -4.44 -5.18 7.67
N ALA A 223 -4.34 -5.98 6.60
CA ALA A 223 -4.67 -5.52 5.25
C ALA A 223 -6.16 -5.17 5.10
N ALA A 224 -7.06 -6.02 5.61
CA ALA A 224 -8.49 -5.74 5.64
C ALA A 224 -8.80 -4.46 6.43
N ALA A 225 -8.18 -4.26 7.60
CA ALA A 225 -8.33 -3.04 8.38
C ALA A 225 -7.84 -1.79 7.61
N THR A 226 -6.73 -1.91 6.86
CA THR A 226 -6.24 -0.83 5.98
C THR A 226 -7.23 -0.49 4.87
N VAL A 227 -7.81 -1.50 4.21
CA VAL A 227 -8.85 -1.31 3.18
C VAL A 227 -10.08 -0.62 3.78
N MET A 228 -10.51 -1.01 4.98
CA MET A 228 -11.63 -0.36 5.67
C MET A 228 -11.33 1.07 6.12
N HIS A 229 -10.09 1.34 6.54
CA HIS A 229 -9.63 2.70 6.87
C HIS A 229 -9.68 3.61 5.63
N ALA A 230 -9.16 3.12 4.50
CA ALA A 230 -9.24 3.80 3.21
C ALA A 230 -10.67 4.04 2.73
N ALA A 231 -11.54 3.03 2.83
CA ALA A 231 -12.95 3.15 2.47
C ALA A 231 -13.66 4.20 3.35
N SER A 232 -13.31 4.26 4.65
CA SER A 232 -13.81 5.29 5.56
C SER A 232 -13.37 6.69 5.14
N ARG A 233 -12.12 6.87 4.72
CA ARG A 233 -11.63 8.15 4.17
C ARG A 233 -12.38 8.54 2.88
N LYS A 234 -12.57 7.59 1.96
CA LYS A 234 -13.12 7.86 0.62
C LYS A 234 -14.63 8.07 0.63
N PHE A 235 -15.37 7.19 1.29
CA PHE A 235 -16.84 7.17 1.25
C PHE A 235 -17.49 7.83 2.45
N THR A 236 -16.75 8.24 3.48
CA THR A 236 -17.39 8.79 4.68
C THR A 236 -16.92 10.21 4.97
N HIS A 237 -17.88 11.12 5.16
CA HIS A 237 -17.57 12.44 5.70
C HIS A 237 -17.45 12.35 7.22
N LYS A 238 -16.23 12.60 7.74
CA LYS A 238 -15.90 12.57 9.18
C LYS A 238 -16.30 11.26 9.88
N SER A 239 -16.22 10.14 9.17
CA SER A 239 -16.61 8.80 9.69
C SER A 239 -18.07 8.71 10.19
N ALA A 240 -18.93 9.68 9.85
CA ALA A 240 -20.30 9.76 10.33
C ALA A 240 -21.35 9.53 9.23
N VAL A 241 -21.13 10.09 8.03
CA VAL A 241 -22.09 10.04 6.92
C VAL A 241 -21.45 9.37 5.72
N THR A 242 -22.03 8.26 5.25
CA THR A 242 -21.58 7.60 4.02
C THR A 242 -22.14 8.33 2.79
N ILE A 243 -21.24 8.77 1.93
CA ILE A 243 -21.49 9.37 0.63
C ILE A 243 -21.36 8.25 -0.40
N LEU A 244 -22.47 7.91 -1.05
CA LEU A 244 -22.47 6.94 -2.12
C LEU A 244 -22.02 7.62 -3.42
N PRO A 245 -21.00 7.08 -4.11
CA PRO A 245 -20.57 7.60 -5.40
C PRO A 245 -21.64 7.37 -6.46
N THR A 246 -21.69 8.25 -7.47
CA THR A 246 -22.53 8.06 -8.66
C THR A 246 -22.02 6.88 -9.50
N GLU A 247 -22.91 6.25 -10.27
CA GLU A 247 -22.63 5.02 -11.06
C GLU A 247 -21.39 5.11 -11.98
N SER A 248 -20.97 6.31 -12.38
CA SER A 248 -19.76 6.54 -13.19
C SER A 248 -18.45 6.30 -12.43
N GLU A 249 -18.43 6.57 -11.12
CA GLU A 249 -17.23 6.40 -10.26
C GLU A 249 -17.09 4.96 -9.74
N GLN A 250 -18.20 4.20 -9.69
CA GLN A 250 -18.22 2.81 -9.22
C GLN A 250 -17.51 1.82 -10.16
N LYS A 251 -17.40 2.15 -11.46
CA LYS A 251 -16.90 1.20 -12.48
C LYS A 251 -15.43 0.80 -12.35
N ASN A 252 -14.65 1.49 -11.51
CA ASN A 252 -13.20 1.34 -11.48
C ASN A 252 -12.67 0.64 -10.22
N THR A 253 -13.53 0.25 -9.26
CA THR A 253 -13.09 -0.24 -7.94
C THR A 253 -14.11 -1.15 -7.27
N ASP A 254 -13.67 -2.26 -6.67
CA ASP A 254 -14.55 -3.15 -5.86
C ASP A 254 -14.71 -2.71 -4.40
N MET A 255 -14.08 -1.60 -4.00
CA MET A 255 -14.01 -1.17 -2.60
C MET A 255 -15.38 -0.81 -2.01
N LEU A 256 -16.31 -0.29 -2.82
CA LEU A 256 -17.63 0.11 -2.33
C LEU A 256 -18.45 -1.12 -1.90
N ASP A 257 -18.44 -2.17 -2.71
CA ASP A 257 -19.19 -3.40 -2.45
C ASP A 257 -18.67 -4.05 -1.16
N ASP A 258 -17.35 -4.12 -0.99
CA ASP A 258 -16.71 -4.58 0.24
C ASP A 258 -17.13 -3.75 1.45
N PHE A 259 -17.09 -2.43 1.33
CA PHE A 259 -17.43 -1.54 2.44
C PHE A 259 -18.89 -1.68 2.89
N VAL A 260 -19.80 -2.00 1.96
CA VAL A 260 -21.21 -2.26 2.26
C VAL A 260 -21.40 -3.66 2.85
N GLU A 261 -20.72 -4.69 2.34
CA GLU A 261 -20.78 -6.06 2.86
C GLU A 261 -20.27 -6.21 4.30
N PHE A 262 -19.31 -5.38 4.71
CA PHE A 262 -18.72 -5.44 6.05
C PHE A 262 -19.55 -4.73 7.15
N LYS A 263 -20.63 -4.00 6.80
CA LYS A 263 -21.55 -3.36 7.75
C LYS A 263 -22.78 -4.23 8.02
#